data_AF-A0A4W4ELB8-F1
#
_entry.id   AF-A0A4W4ELB8-F1
#
_cell.length_a   1.000
_cell.length_b   1.000
_cell.length_c   1.000
_cell.angle_alpha   90.00
_cell.angle_beta   90.00
_cell.angle_gamma   90.00
#
_symmetry.space_group_name_H-M   'P 1'
#
loop_
_entity.id
_entity.type
_entity.pdbx_description
1 polymer ?
#
loop_
_entity_poly.entity_id
_entity_poly.type
_entity_poly.pdbx_seq_one_letter_code
_entity_poly.pdbx_strand_id
1 'polypeptide(L)'
;MLQATPWTLLRKRRQPEVTCAHPKQETKFRDVIMYLVERRMGKSRRMFLTSLARSKGFCVEDTLSDKVTHIIAEANPAHELWSWLHGQSLTDPDSTNVLDISWFTESMEAGRPVLVEAKHCIQEIYECGSSSRVENILSDEKYQTLKLFTSVFGVGPKTGDKWYRRGLRALEQVHSEPSIQLNKMQAAGTPLIHMHTHISKPVSRAEAKAVGCIIEEVASCFSSSVTITLTGGFRR
;
A
#
# COMPACT_ATOMS: atom_id res chain seq x y z
N MET A 1 -7.08 64.68 44.74
CA MET A 1 -6.26 63.64 45.40
C MET A 1 -7.16 62.82 46.30
N LEU A 2 -7.56 61.63 45.88
CA LEU A 2 -8.32 60.68 46.68
C LEU A 2 -7.61 59.34 46.56
N GLN A 3 -6.92 58.93 47.63
CA GLN A 3 -6.20 57.66 47.70
C GLN A 3 -7.20 56.53 48.00
N ALA A 4 -7.17 55.48 47.18
CA ALA A 4 -7.91 54.25 47.41
C ALA A 4 -7.04 53.26 48.22
N THR A 5 -7.64 52.67 49.25
CA THR A 5 -7.09 51.64 50.12
C THR A 5 -6.94 50.28 49.41
N PRO A 6 -5.91 49.46 49.73
CA PRO A 6 -5.71 48.16 49.09
C PRO A 6 -6.60 47.08 49.73
N TRP A 7 -7.35 46.36 48.90
CA TRP A 7 -8.12 45.18 49.31
C TRP A 7 -7.21 43.95 49.39
N THR A 8 -7.39 43.22 50.47
CA THR A 8 -6.63 42.03 50.90
C THR A 8 -6.78 40.85 49.95
N LEU A 9 -5.64 40.23 49.59
CA LEU A 9 -5.57 38.97 48.86
C LEU A 9 -6.21 37.82 49.65
N LEU A 10 -7.38 37.35 49.21
CA LEU A 10 -7.99 36.12 49.69
C LEU A 10 -7.21 34.91 49.14
N ARG A 11 -6.55 34.22 50.08
CA ARG A 11 -5.78 32.99 49.89
C ARG A 11 -6.68 31.87 49.36
N LYS A 12 -6.49 31.47 48.10
CA LYS A 12 -7.16 30.34 47.44
C LYS A 12 -6.86 29.04 48.20
N ARG A 13 -7.90 28.40 48.74
CA ARG A 13 -7.82 27.06 49.40
C ARG A 13 -7.18 26.05 48.43
N ARG A 14 -6.11 25.39 48.87
CA ARG A 14 -5.53 24.21 48.20
C ARG A 14 -6.50 23.04 48.39
N GLN A 15 -6.94 22.42 47.28
CA GLN A 15 -7.62 21.13 47.33
C GLN A 15 -6.61 20.02 47.67
N PRO A 16 -7.04 18.98 48.42
CA PRO A 16 -6.17 17.86 48.74
C PRO A 16 -5.88 17.03 47.49
N GLU A 17 -4.61 16.71 47.32
CA GLU A 17 -4.06 15.87 46.27
C GLU A 17 -4.53 14.42 46.49
N VAL A 18 -5.56 14.01 45.74
CA VAL A 18 -5.99 12.61 45.70
C VAL A 18 -5.00 11.88 44.79
N THR A 19 -4.02 11.23 45.41
CA THR A 19 -3.20 10.22 44.77
C THR A 19 -4.06 9.00 44.46
N CYS A 20 -4.69 9.00 43.28
CA CYS A 20 -5.30 7.80 42.72
C CYS A 20 -4.16 6.86 42.30
N ALA A 21 -3.79 5.93 43.18
CA ALA A 21 -3.05 4.76 42.78
C ALA A 21 -3.89 3.98 41.75
N HIS A 22 -3.54 4.09 40.47
CA HIS A 22 -4.17 3.28 39.42
C HIS A 22 -3.77 1.82 39.66
N PRO A 23 -4.72 0.89 39.86
CA PRO A 23 -4.39 -0.52 39.86
C PRO A 23 -3.82 -0.83 38.48
N LYS A 24 -2.63 -1.46 38.44
CA LYS A 24 -2.07 -2.01 37.20
C LYS A 24 -3.06 -3.03 36.66
N GLN A 25 -3.93 -2.61 35.75
CA GLN A 25 -4.85 -3.51 35.06
C GLN A 25 -4.02 -4.46 34.21
N GLU A 26 -4.13 -5.76 34.50
CA GLU A 26 -3.55 -6.81 33.66
C GLU A 26 -4.25 -6.78 32.29
N THR A 27 -3.45 -6.67 31.22
CA THR A 27 -3.90 -6.82 29.85
C THR A 27 -4.28 -8.29 29.62
N LYS A 28 -5.58 -8.53 29.37
CA LYS A 28 -6.16 -9.86 29.16
C LYS A 28 -5.98 -10.33 27.72
N PHE A 29 -6.07 -9.42 26.76
CA PHE A 29 -6.05 -9.74 25.33
C PHE A 29 -4.76 -9.22 24.70
N ARG A 30 -3.68 -10.01 24.79
CA ARG A 30 -2.35 -9.60 24.31
C ARG A 30 -2.17 -9.75 22.80
N ASP A 31 -2.95 -10.64 22.19
CA ASP A 31 -2.90 -10.90 20.75
C ASP A 31 -3.64 -9.83 19.93
N VAL A 32 -4.38 -8.94 20.61
CA VAL A 32 -5.15 -7.86 19.99
C VAL A 32 -4.65 -6.53 20.52
N ILE A 33 -3.80 -5.89 19.72
CA ILE A 33 -3.24 -4.57 19.96
C ILE A 33 -3.96 -3.56 19.07
N MET A 34 -4.72 -2.68 19.71
CA MET A 34 -5.61 -1.73 19.06
C MET A 34 -4.97 -0.35 18.92
N TYR A 35 -5.30 0.35 17.84
CA TYR A 35 -5.05 1.78 17.69
C TYR A 35 -6.33 2.48 17.25
N LEU A 36 -6.73 3.51 17.99
CA LEU A 36 -7.91 4.32 17.66
C LEU A 36 -7.49 5.55 16.84
N VAL A 37 -8.01 5.65 15.61
CA VAL A 37 -7.75 6.77 14.70
C VAL A 37 -8.48 8.02 15.21
N GLU A 38 -7.72 9.06 15.54
CA GLU A 38 -8.30 10.31 16.06
C GLU A 38 -9.04 11.15 15.00
N ARG A 39 -8.69 10.97 13.72
CA ARG A 39 -9.30 11.70 12.61
C ARG A 39 -10.81 11.47 12.63
N ARG A 40 -11.60 12.55 12.55
CA ARG A 40 -13.08 12.56 12.69
C ARG A 40 -13.62 12.20 14.07
N MET A 41 -12.99 11.26 14.80
CA MET A 41 -13.36 10.86 16.16
C MET A 41 -13.15 11.99 17.19
N GLY A 42 -12.02 12.70 17.11
CA GLY A 42 -11.62 13.76 18.03
C GLY A 42 -11.01 13.26 19.35
N LYS A 43 -10.12 14.07 19.93
CA LYS A 43 -9.31 13.73 21.12
C LYS A 43 -10.13 13.24 22.33
N SER A 44 -11.22 13.94 22.66
CA SER A 44 -12.05 13.58 23.83
C SER A 44 -12.68 12.20 23.69
N ARG A 45 -13.25 11.90 22.52
CA ARG A 45 -13.87 10.61 22.24
C ARG A 45 -12.82 9.49 22.19
N ARG A 46 -11.69 9.73 21.53
CA ARG A 46 -10.55 8.81 21.53
C ARG A 46 -10.09 8.46 22.94
N MET A 47 -9.88 9.46 23.80
CA MET A 47 -9.47 9.23 25.20
C MET A 47 -10.49 8.41 25.99
N PHE A 48 -11.79 8.68 25.81
CA PHE A 48 -12.86 7.93 26.44
C PHE A 48 -12.85 6.46 26.00
N LEU A 49 -12.79 6.19 24.69
CA LEU A 49 -12.79 4.84 24.13
C LEU A 49 -11.51 4.07 24.52
N THR A 50 -10.34 4.73 24.50
CA THR A 50 -9.09 4.15 25.01
C THR A 50 -9.23 3.72 26.48
N SER A 51 -9.80 4.60 27.32
CA SER A 51 -10.00 4.30 28.74
C SER A 51 -10.99 3.15 28.94
N LEU A 52 -12.09 3.12 28.18
CA LEU A 52 -13.08 2.05 28.20
C LEU A 52 -12.45 0.69 27.82
N ALA A 53 -11.73 0.63 26.71
CA ALA A 53 -11.09 -0.60 26.25
C ALA A 53 -10.03 -1.11 27.24
N ARG A 54 -9.16 -0.22 27.73
CA ARG A 54 -8.17 -0.56 28.77
C ARG A 54 -8.84 -1.08 30.05
N SER A 55 -9.95 -0.46 30.47
CA SER A 55 -10.72 -0.93 31.65
C SER A 55 -11.30 -2.34 31.50
N LYS A 56 -11.54 -2.78 30.27
CA LYS A 56 -12.00 -4.12 29.92
C LYS A 56 -10.86 -5.11 29.64
N GLY A 57 -9.59 -4.67 29.75
CA GLY A 57 -8.40 -5.52 29.61
C GLY A 57 -7.84 -5.62 28.19
N PHE A 58 -8.27 -4.75 27.27
CA PHE A 58 -7.71 -4.67 25.91
C PHE A 58 -6.41 -3.88 25.89
N CYS A 59 -5.52 -4.22 24.95
CA CYS A 59 -4.32 -3.43 24.67
C CYS A 59 -4.65 -2.34 23.65
N VAL A 60 -4.41 -1.08 24.02
CA VAL A 60 -4.60 0.08 23.14
C VAL A 60 -3.33 0.91 23.13
N GLU A 61 -2.74 1.10 21.96
CA GLU A 61 -1.58 1.93 21.72
C GLU A 61 -1.97 3.39 21.47
N ASP A 62 -1.20 4.32 22.02
CA ASP A 62 -1.41 5.76 21.83
C ASP A 62 -0.78 6.26 20.51
N THR A 63 0.12 5.48 19.92
CA THR A 63 0.79 5.78 18.65
C THR A 63 0.69 4.60 17.71
N LEU A 64 0.48 4.87 16.43
CA LEU A 64 0.48 3.83 15.40
C LEU A 64 1.91 3.28 15.26
N SER A 65 2.05 1.95 15.29
CA SER A 65 3.33 1.25 15.18
C SER A 65 3.12 -0.14 14.58
N ASP A 66 4.20 -0.82 14.18
CA ASP A 66 4.17 -2.18 13.62
C ASP A 66 3.65 -3.26 14.59
N LYS A 67 3.46 -2.92 15.88
CA LYS A 67 2.82 -3.83 16.86
C LYS A 67 1.30 -3.83 16.75
N VAL A 68 0.71 -2.81 16.13
CA VAL A 68 -0.73 -2.65 16.04
C VAL A 68 -1.28 -3.72 15.11
N THR A 69 -2.29 -4.45 15.59
CA THR A 69 -2.96 -5.51 14.84
C THR A 69 -4.33 -5.05 14.32
N HIS A 70 -4.95 -4.09 15.01
CA HIS A 70 -6.29 -3.57 14.71
C HIS A 70 -6.27 -2.05 14.73
N ILE A 71 -6.54 -1.42 13.60
CA ILE A 71 -6.73 0.03 13.45
C ILE A 71 -8.22 0.28 13.39
N ILE A 72 -8.76 1.04 14.33
CA ILE A 72 -10.19 1.32 14.43
C ILE A 72 -10.42 2.77 14.05
N ALA A 73 -11.23 2.99 13.02
CA ALA A 73 -11.64 4.31 12.57
C ALA A 73 -13.15 4.50 12.78
N GLU A 74 -13.56 5.75 12.96
CA GLU A 74 -14.97 6.11 13.06
C GLU A 74 -15.29 7.22 12.07
N ALA A 75 -16.35 7.05 11.28
CA ALA A 75 -16.83 8.05 10.32
C ALA A 75 -15.72 8.56 9.38
N ASN A 76 -14.75 7.71 9.03
CA ASN A 76 -13.69 8.01 8.07
C ASN A 76 -14.04 7.38 6.72
N PRO A 77 -14.16 8.16 5.64
CA PRO A 77 -14.24 7.60 4.30
C PRO A 77 -13.00 6.76 3.99
N ALA A 78 -13.17 5.59 3.39
CA ALA A 78 -12.06 4.67 3.11
C ALA A 78 -10.88 5.36 2.40
N HIS A 79 -11.12 6.09 1.31
CA HIS A 79 -10.05 6.74 0.55
C HIS A 79 -9.19 7.72 1.40
N GLU A 80 -9.81 8.55 2.26
CA GLU A 80 -9.08 9.48 3.13
C GLU A 80 -8.27 8.73 4.20
N LEU A 81 -8.82 7.62 4.71
CA LEU A 81 -8.19 6.80 5.73
C LEU A 81 -6.96 6.08 5.17
N TRP A 82 -7.13 5.39 4.05
CA TRP A 82 -6.07 4.61 3.39
C TRP A 82 -4.93 5.51 2.89
N SER A 83 -5.24 6.65 2.28
CA SER A 83 -4.23 7.64 1.90
C SER A 83 -3.36 8.09 3.08
N TRP A 84 -3.97 8.34 4.24
CA TRP A 84 -3.24 8.70 5.45
C TRP A 84 -2.43 7.54 6.02
N LEU A 85 -2.98 6.31 6.02
CA LEU A 85 -2.30 5.11 6.47
C LEU A 85 -1.06 4.79 5.63
N HIS A 86 -1.12 4.97 4.31
CA HIS A 86 0.04 4.81 3.43
C HIS A 86 1.12 5.88 3.66
N GLY A 87 0.74 7.05 4.17
CA GLY A 87 1.68 8.06 4.66
C GLY A 87 2.34 7.69 5.99
N GLN A 88 1.86 6.65 6.69
CA GLN A 88 2.49 6.12 7.90
C GLN A 88 3.49 5.04 7.50
N SER A 89 4.68 5.06 8.11
CA SER A 89 5.76 4.11 7.81
C SER A 89 5.52 2.77 8.51
N LEU A 90 4.43 2.07 8.16
CA LEU A 90 4.16 0.70 8.60
C LEU A 90 4.94 -0.30 7.74
N THR A 91 5.64 -1.23 8.38
CA THR A 91 6.54 -2.19 7.70
C THR A 91 5.75 -3.27 6.97
N ASP A 92 4.57 -3.66 7.47
CA ASP A 92 3.65 -4.61 6.82
C ASP A 92 2.18 -4.17 6.99
N PRO A 93 1.63 -3.41 6.03
CA PRO A 93 0.24 -2.96 6.08
C PRO A 93 -0.77 -4.11 5.94
N ASP A 94 -0.37 -5.23 5.32
CA ASP A 94 -1.27 -6.32 4.97
C ASP A 94 -1.51 -7.26 6.17
N SER A 95 -0.68 -7.17 7.22
CA SER A 95 -0.86 -7.89 8.49
C SER A 95 -1.79 -7.19 9.48
N THR A 96 -2.32 -6.01 9.13
CA THR A 96 -3.11 -5.16 10.04
C THR A 96 -4.57 -5.08 9.59
N ASN A 97 -5.49 -5.32 10.51
CA ASN A 97 -6.92 -5.16 10.25
C ASN A 97 -7.32 -3.68 10.37
N VAL A 98 -7.83 -3.09 9.28
CA VAL A 98 -8.41 -1.73 9.30
C VAL A 98 -9.92 -1.84 9.38
N LEU A 99 -10.48 -1.37 10.49
CA LEU A 99 -11.84 -1.67 10.93
C LEU A 99 -12.65 -0.41 11.21
N ASP A 100 -13.95 -0.51 10.95
CA ASP A 100 -14.94 0.44 11.42
C ASP A 100 -15.18 0.31 12.93
N ILE A 101 -15.70 1.38 13.54
CA ILE A 101 -16.00 1.46 14.97
C ILE A 101 -16.99 0.38 15.44
N SER A 102 -17.82 -0.16 14.54
CA SER A 102 -18.73 -1.27 14.81
C SER A 102 -18.04 -2.47 15.47
N TRP A 103 -16.84 -2.87 15.00
CA TRP A 103 -16.10 -3.98 15.62
C TRP A 103 -15.69 -3.67 17.06
N PHE A 104 -15.29 -2.42 17.31
CA PHE A 104 -14.95 -1.96 18.65
C PHE A 104 -16.17 -2.05 19.56
N THR A 105 -17.32 -1.55 19.13
CA THR A 105 -18.55 -1.58 19.92
C THR A 105 -19.00 -3.01 20.22
N GLU A 106 -19.01 -3.90 19.23
CA GLU A 106 -19.36 -5.31 19.39
C GLU A 106 -18.39 -6.00 20.37
N SER A 107 -17.09 -5.71 20.29
CA SER A 107 -16.08 -6.25 21.22
C SER A 107 -16.24 -5.74 22.66
N MET A 108 -16.60 -4.46 22.83
CA MET A 108 -16.85 -3.90 24.16
C MET A 108 -18.10 -4.49 24.79
N GLU A 109 -19.16 -4.70 24.01
CA GLU A 109 -20.40 -5.37 24.44
C GLU A 109 -20.15 -6.83 24.84
N ALA A 110 -19.41 -7.58 24.01
CA ALA A 110 -19.04 -8.96 24.29
C ALA A 110 -18.02 -9.11 25.43
N GLY A 111 -17.35 -8.02 25.83
CA GLY A 111 -16.30 -8.00 26.85
C GLY A 111 -15.01 -8.70 26.42
N ARG A 112 -14.85 -9.00 25.12
CA ARG A 112 -13.71 -9.68 24.51
C ARG A 112 -13.63 -9.30 23.03
N PRO A 113 -12.45 -9.41 22.37
CA PRO A 113 -12.36 -9.23 20.92
C PRO A 113 -13.29 -10.20 20.19
N VAL A 114 -14.19 -9.69 19.36
CA VAL A 114 -14.98 -10.53 18.45
C VAL A 114 -14.17 -10.86 17.19
N LEU A 115 -14.58 -11.90 16.47
CA LEU A 115 -13.93 -12.24 15.21
C LEU A 115 -14.11 -11.12 14.18
N VAL A 116 -13.07 -10.86 13.41
CA VAL A 116 -13.11 -9.87 12.33
C VAL A 116 -13.88 -10.44 11.14
N GLU A 117 -15.12 -10.00 10.99
CA GLU A 117 -15.96 -10.25 9.81
C GLU A 117 -15.84 -9.15 8.75
N ALA A 118 -16.21 -9.46 7.49
CA ALA A 118 -16.14 -8.51 6.38
C ALA A 118 -16.93 -7.20 6.61
N LYS A 119 -18.04 -7.26 7.35
CA LYS A 119 -18.86 -6.08 7.69
C LYS A 119 -18.11 -5.04 8.53
N HIS A 120 -17.04 -5.46 9.21
CA HIS A 120 -16.21 -4.58 10.03
C HIS A 120 -15.06 -3.96 9.23
N CYS A 121 -14.62 -4.60 8.15
CA CYS A 121 -13.41 -4.22 7.44
C CYS A 121 -13.68 -3.02 6.54
N ILE A 122 -12.87 -1.97 6.69
CA ILE A 122 -12.89 -0.84 5.77
C ILE A 122 -11.99 -1.19 4.59
N GLN A 123 -12.56 -1.67 3.48
CA GLN A 123 -11.78 -2.17 2.35
C GLN A 123 -11.70 -1.14 1.23
N GLU A 124 -10.49 -0.65 0.92
CA GLU A 124 -10.28 0.40 -0.07
C GLU A 124 -10.87 0.07 -1.45
N ILE A 125 -10.51 -1.09 -2.01
CA ILE A 125 -10.94 -1.50 -3.35
C ILE A 125 -12.45 -1.76 -3.40
N TYR A 126 -13.02 -2.36 -2.36
CA TYR A 126 -14.45 -2.66 -2.34
C TYR A 126 -15.30 -1.39 -2.23
N GLU A 127 -14.88 -0.43 -1.40
CA GLU A 127 -15.64 0.79 -1.16
C GLU A 127 -15.39 1.89 -2.19
N CYS A 128 -14.15 2.02 -2.69
CA CYS A 128 -13.74 3.10 -3.59
C CYS A 128 -13.56 2.64 -5.05
N GLY A 129 -13.56 1.33 -5.31
CA GLY A 129 -13.31 0.77 -6.65
C GLY A 129 -11.85 0.87 -7.13
N SER A 130 -10.96 1.47 -6.33
CA SER A 130 -9.54 1.62 -6.64
C SER A 130 -8.67 1.46 -5.38
N SER A 131 -7.36 1.44 -5.55
CA SER A 131 -6.42 1.45 -4.43
C SER A 131 -5.42 2.59 -4.56
N SER A 132 -5.35 3.46 -3.57
CA SER A 132 -4.43 4.60 -3.56
C SER A 132 -2.97 4.15 -3.53
N ARG A 133 -2.63 3.02 -2.88
CA ARG A 133 -1.30 2.40 -2.99
C ARG A 133 -0.93 2.09 -4.43
N VAL A 134 -1.86 1.48 -5.18
CA VAL A 134 -1.65 1.14 -6.59
C VAL A 134 -1.54 2.41 -7.42
N GLU A 135 -2.42 3.39 -7.22
CA GLU A 135 -2.38 4.68 -7.92
C GLU A 135 -1.07 5.43 -7.66
N ASN A 136 -0.56 5.41 -6.43
CA ASN A 136 0.72 6.01 -6.05
C ASN A 136 1.89 5.33 -6.78
N ILE A 137 1.90 3.99 -6.84
CA ILE A 137 2.92 3.24 -7.60
C ILE A 137 2.82 3.55 -9.09
N LEU A 138 1.59 3.60 -9.64
CA LEU A 138 1.37 3.91 -11.05
C LEU A 138 1.79 5.35 -11.40
N SER A 139 1.75 6.27 -10.43
CA SER A 139 2.16 7.67 -10.56
C SER A 139 3.64 7.91 -10.25
N ASP A 140 4.33 6.93 -9.65
CA ASP A 140 5.74 7.04 -9.29
C ASP A 140 6.63 7.10 -10.54
N GLU A 141 7.44 8.15 -10.65
CA GLU A 141 8.30 8.42 -11.81
C GLU A 141 9.29 7.27 -12.05
N LYS A 142 9.84 6.71 -10.96
CA LYS A 142 10.80 5.61 -11.05
C LYS A 142 10.12 4.35 -11.60
N TYR A 143 8.96 3.98 -11.07
CA TYR A 143 8.18 2.85 -11.57
C TYR A 143 7.81 3.02 -13.04
N GLN A 144 7.26 4.18 -13.43
CA GLN A 144 6.91 4.48 -14.82
C GLN A 144 8.11 4.35 -15.75
N THR A 145 9.25 4.93 -15.36
CA THR A 145 10.48 4.88 -16.15
C THR A 145 11.03 3.46 -16.27
N LEU A 146 11.09 2.71 -15.16
CA LEU A 146 11.56 1.32 -15.18
C LEU A 146 10.65 0.43 -16.01
N LYS A 147 9.33 0.61 -15.93
CA LYS A 147 8.35 -0.10 -16.75
C LYS A 147 8.53 0.20 -18.24
N LEU A 148 8.80 1.46 -18.60
CA LEU A 148 9.11 1.85 -19.98
C LEU A 148 10.43 1.26 -20.47
N PHE A 149 11.49 1.30 -19.66
CA PHE A 149 12.79 0.76 -20.09
C PHE A 149 12.75 -0.75 -20.24
N THR A 150 12.10 -1.44 -19.31
CA THR A 150 12.01 -2.91 -19.34
C THR A 150 11.00 -3.46 -20.34
N SER A 151 10.17 -2.60 -20.97
CA SER A 151 9.34 -3.03 -22.11
C SER A 151 10.16 -3.24 -23.38
N VAL A 152 11.38 -2.70 -23.44
CA VAL A 152 12.29 -2.92 -24.57
C VAL A 152 12.92 -4.31 -24.47
N PHE A 153 12.76 -5.10 -25.52
CA PHE A 153 13.35 -6.43 -25.60
C PHE A 153 14.87 -6.40 -25.34
N GLY A 154 15.34 -7.24 -24.42
CA GLY A 154 16.73 -7.29 -23.99
C GLY A 154 17.11 -6.29 -22.90
N VAL A 155 16.20 -5.44 -22.42
CA VAL A 155 16.41 -4.55 -21.28
C VAL A 155 15.79 -5.14 -20.01
N GLY A 156 16.62 -5.66 -19.12
CA GLY A 156 16.17 -6.14 -17.80
C GLY A 156 16.19 -5.05 -16.71
N PRO A 157 15.66 -5.36 -15.52
CA PRO A 157 15.58 -4.41 -14.39
C PRO A 157 16.92 -3.75 -14.03
N LYS A 158 18.03 -4.50 -14.09
CA LYS A 158 19.38 -3.96 -13.81
C LYS A 158 19.80 -2.89 -14.81
N THR A 159 19.53 -3.11 -16.09
CA THR A 159 19.86 -2.16 -17.16
C THR A 159 18.95 -0.94 -17.09
N GLY A 160 17.64 -1.15 -16.89
CA GLY A 160 16.68 -0.05 -16.69
C GLY A 160 17.05 0.83 -15.49
N ASP A 161 17.42 0.24 -14.36
CA ASP A 161 17.83 0.98 -13.16
C ASP A 161 19.16 1.71 -13.36
N LYS A 162 20.09 1.15 -14.14
CA LYS A 162 21.31 1.86 -14.56
C LYS A 162 20.98 3.11 -15.38
N TRP A 163 20.05 3.03 -16.33
CA TRP A 163 19.62 4.19 -17.13
C TRP A 163 18.88 5.23 -16.28
N TYR A 164 17.99 4.78 -15.38
CA TYR A 164 17.27 5.68 -14.47
C TYR A 164 18.22 6.47 -13.56
N ARG A 165 19.22 5.80 -12.98
CA ARG A 165 20.28 6.44 -12.14
C ARG A 165 21.13 7.44 -12.90
N ARG A 166 21.16 7.37 -14.23
CA ARG A 166 21.82 8.35 -15.10
C ARG A 166 20.94 9.54 -15.47
N GLY A 167 19.72 9.62 -14.93
CA GLY A 167 18.77 10.70 -15.20
C GLY A 167 17.91 10.50 -16.45
N LEU A 168 18.01 9.35 -17.11
CA LEU A 168 17.22 9.06 -18.31
C LEU A 168 15.78 8.69 -17.90
N ARG A 169 14.81 9.19 -18.65
CA ARG A 169 13.36 8.98 -18.44
C ARG A 169 12.63 8.52 -19.70
N ALA A 170 13.19 8.78 -20.88
CA ALA A 170 12.59 8.46 -22.18
C ALA A 170 13.51 7.60 -23.06
N LEU A 171 12.94 6.82 -23.97
CA LEU A 171 13.71 5.93 -24.86
C LEU A 171 14.54 6.70 -25.89
N GLU A 172 14.08 7.88 -26.29
CA GLU A 172 14.77 8.80 -27.19
C GLU A 172 16.09 9.27 -26.57
N GLN A 173 16.07 9.58 -25.27
CA GLN A 173 17.26 9.97 -24.51
C GLN A 173 18.27 8.82 -24.46
N VAL A 174 17.80 7.59 -24.21
CA VAL A 174 18.63 6.38 -24.23
C VAL A 174 19.29 6.18 -25.59
N HIS A 175 18.56 6.43 -26.69
CA HIS A 175 19.08 6.28 -28.04
C HIS A 175 20.11 7.36 -28.40
N SER A 176 19.92 8.61 -27.94
CA SER A 176 20.83 9.72 -28.19
C SER A 176 22.06 9.77 -27.28
N GLU A 177 22.08 8.98 -26.20
CA GLU A 177 23.13 9.02 -25.18
C GLU A 177 24.40 8.28 -25.65
N PRO A 178 25.52 8.99 -25.96
CA PRO A 178 26.68 8.39 -26.62
C PRO A 178 27.39 7.33 -25.78
N SER A 179 27.25 7.40 -24.46
CA SER A 179 27.90 6.49 -23.51
C SER A 179 27.08 5.23 -23.20
N ILE A 180 25.87 5.09 -23.77
CA ILE A 180 25.10 3.85 -23.68
C ILE A 180 25.48 2.96 -24.85
N GLN A 181 26.17 1.87 -24.53
CA GLN A 181 26.39 0.79 -25.48
C GLN A 181 25.19 -0.14 -25.47
N LEU A 182 24.35 -0.02 -26.50
CA LEU A 182 23.28 -0.95 -26.77
C LEU A 182 23.86 -2.29 -27.26
N ASN A 183 23.31 -3.41 -26.80
CA ASN A 183 23.76 -4.72 -27.23
C ASN A 183 23.39 -4.97 -28.70
N LYS A 184 23.96 -6.00 -29.34
CA LYS A 184 23.66 -6.32 -30.75
C LYS A 184 22.15 -6.51 -31.00
N MET A 185 21.40 -7.03 -30.04
CA MET A 185 19.94 -7.22 -30.17
C MET A 185 19.18 -5.89 -30.15
N GLN A 186 19.71 -4.87 -29.48
CA GLN A 186 19.17 -3.51 -29.37
C GLN A 186 19.68 -2.58 -30.49
N ALA A 187 20.87 -2.87 -31.03
CA ALA A 187 21.56 -2.04 -32.04
C ALA A 187 21.40 -2.56 -33.49
N ALA A 188 21.15 -3.85 -33.70
CA ALA A 188 21.06 -4.48 -35.03
C ALA A 188 19.63 -4.87 -35.45
N GLY A 189 18.63 -4.69 -34.59
CA GLY A 189 17.23 -4.67 -34.97
C GLY A 189 16.83 -3.30 -35.50
N THR A 190 15.70 -3.19 -36.22
CA THR A 190 15.08 -1.88 -36.50
C THR A 190 15.09 -1.02 -35.23
N PRO A 191 15.24 0.33 -35.34
CA PRO A 191 15.64 1.21 -34.24
C PRO A 191 14.98 0.84 -32.90
N LEU A 192 15.66 1.00 -31.76
CA LEU A 192 15.12 0.67 -30.42
C LEU A 192 13.65 1.10 -30.20
N ILE A 193 13.28 2.25 -30.78
CA ILE A 193 11.92 2.79 -30.86
C ILE A 193 10.98 1.90 -31.69
N HIS A 194 11.39 1.44 -32.87
CA HIS A 194 10.66 0.51 -33.74
C HIS A 194 10.47 -0.89 -33.14
N MET A 195 11.43 -1.39 -32.36
CA MET A 195 11.25 -2.65 -31.62
C MET A 195 10.20 -2.50 -30.53
N HIS A 196 10.22 -1.39 -29.79
CA HIS A 196 9.18 -1.09 -28.81
C HIS A 196 7.78 -0.96 -29.44
N THR A 197 7.63 -0.27 -30.57
CA THR A 197 6.29 -0.05 -31.17
C THR A 197 5.61 -1.32 -31.68
N HIS A 198 6.39 -2.32 -32.11
CA HIS A 198 5.83 -3.59 -32.62
C HIS A 198 5.73 -4.66 -31.54
N ILE A 199 6.76 -4.82 -30.69
CA ILE A 199 6.81 -5.90 -29.69
C ILE A 199 5.87 -5.59 -28.50
N SER A 200 5.59 -4.32 -28.22
CA SER A 200 4.62 -3.94 -27.18
C SER A 200 3.17 -4.25 -27.55
N LYS A 201 2.88 -4.59 -28.80
CA LYS A 201 1.52 -4.98 -29.22
C LYS A 201 1.26 -6.44 -28.82
N PRO A 202 0.13 -6.73 -28.16
CA PRO A 202 -0.23 -8.11 -27.85
C PRO A 202 -0.37 -8.95 -29.12
N VAL A 203 0.26 -10.12 -29.13
CA VAL A 203 0.11 -11.11 -30.22
C VAL A 203 -1.25 -11.79 -30.07
N SER A 204 -2.05 -11.78 -31.13
CA SER A 204 -3.34 -12.46 -31.17
C SER A 204 -3.19 -13.97 -31.33
N ARG A 205 -4.25 -14.72 -30.99
CA ARG A 205 -4.27 -16.18 -31.20
C ARG A 205 -4.18 -16.56 -32.68
N ALA A 206 -4.67 -15.72 -33.58
CA ALA A 206 -4.58 -15.94 -35.03
C ALA A 206 -3.14 -15.80 -35.51
N GLU A 207 -2.44 -14.74 -35.10
CA GLU A 207 -1.01 -14.54 -35.40
C GLU A 207 -0.15 -15.66 -34.83
N ALA A 208 -0.39 -16.07 -33.58
CA ALA A 208 0.33 -17.19 -32.96
C ALA A 208 0.14 -18.51 -33.74
N LYS A 209 -1.08 -18.78 -34.24
CA LYS A 209 -1.35 -19.94 -35.10
C LYS A 209 -0.68 -19.82 -36.46
N ALA A 210 -0.72 -18.65 -37.08
CA ALA A 210 -0.06 -18.40 -38.37
C ALA A 210 1.46 -18.66 -38.27
N VAL A 211 2.10 -18.19 -37.21
CA VAL A 211 3.51 -18.52 -36.92
C VAL A 211 3.70 -20.02 -36.72
N GLY A 212 2.77 -20.69 -36.04
CA GLY A 212 2.77 -22.16 -35.91
C GLY A 212 2.76 -22.88 -37.26
N CYS A 213 1.89 -22.47 -38.18
CA CYS A 213 1.82 -23.05 -39.53
C CYS A 213 3.12 -22.88 -40.32
N ILE A 214 3.75 -21.69 -40.23
CA ILE A 214 5.04 -21.43 -40.88
C ILE A 214 6.12 -22.37 -40.33
N ILE A 215 6.16 -22.58 -39.01
CA ILE A 215 7.13 -23.49 -38.39
C ILE A 215 6.86 -24.94 -38.81
N GLU A 216 5.59 -25.33 -38.91
CA GLU A 216 5.18 -26.69 -39.33
C GLU A 216 5.52 -26.99 -40.79
N GLU A 217 5.28 -26.03 -41.68
CA GLU A 217 5.71 -26.12 -43.08
C GLU A 217 7.23 -26.32 -43.17
N VAL A 218 8.02 -25.50 -42.47
CA VAL A 218 9.48 -25.59 -42.48
C VAL A 218 9.97 -26.89 -41.84
N ALA A 219 9.39 -27.32 -40.72
CA ALA A 219 9.79 -28.55 -40.04
C ALA A 219 9.51 -29.80 -40.88
N SER A 220 8.40 -29.81 -41.62
CA SER A 220 7.99 -30.91 -42.49
C SER A 220 8.99 -31.18 -43.62
N CYS A 221 9.75 -30.16 -44.05
CA CYS A 221 10.84 -30.31 -45.02
C CYS A 221 12.01 -31.16 -44.49
N PHE A 222 12.16 -31.28 -43.16
CA PHE A 222 13.23 -32.06 -42.53
C PHE A 222 12.78 -33.45 -42.09
N SER A 223 11.56 -33.57 -41.56
CA SER A 223 10.95 -34.87 -41.24
C SER A 223 9.43 -34.76 -41.12
N SER A 224 8.73 -35.73 -41.72
CA SER A 224 7.27 -35.87 -41.62
C SER A 224 6.79 -36.40 -40.27
N SER A 225 7.71 -36.80 -39.38
CA SER A 225 7.39 -37.30 -38.04
C SER A 225 7.40 -36.21 -36.96
N VAL A 226 7.65 -34.95 -37.33
CA VAL A 226 7.74 -33.85 -36.36
C VAL A 226 6.35 -33.44 -35.91
N THR A 227 6.18 -33.32 -34.59
CA THR A 227 4.95 -32.78 -33.98
C THR A 227 5.25 -31.41 -33.39
N ILE A 228 4.46 -30.41 -33.76
CA ILE A 228 4.55 -29.05 -33.21
C ILE A 228 3.36 -28.80 -32.30
N THR A 229 3.62 -28.17 -31.17
CA THR A 229 2.57 -27.82 -30.21
C THR A 229 2.82 -26.43 -29.67
N LEU A 230 1.79 -25.58 -29.75
CA LEU A 230 1.83 -24.23 -29.20
C LEU A 230 1.88 -24.31 -27.66
N THR A 231 2.88 -23.69 -27.04
CA THR A 231 3.09 -23.70 -25.57
C THR A 231 2.87 -22.32 -24.94
N GLY A 232 3.32 -22.13 -23.69
CA GLY A 232 3.33 -20.84 -23.02
C GLY A 232 1.93 -20.31 -22.69
N GLY A 233 1.76 -18.98 -22.74
CA GLY A 233 0.49 -18.32 -22.45
C GLY A 233 -0.64 -18.76 -23.38
N PHE A 234 -0.37 -19.04 -24.65
CA PHE A 234 -1.38 -19.46 -25.63
C PHE A 234 -1.91 -20.89 -25.45
N ARG A 235 -1.27 -21.70 -24.59
CA ARG A 235 -1.72 -23.05 -24.23
C ARG A 235 -2.78 -23.03 -23.10
N ARG A 236 -2.75 -22.01 -22.24
CA ARG A 236 -3.71 -21.83 -21.14
C ARG A 236 -4.98 -21.17 -21.66
#